data_AF-A0A377M7N2-F1
#
_entry.id   AF-A0A377M7N2-F1
#
_cell.length_a   1.000
_cell.length_b   1.000
_cell.length_c   1.000
_cell.angle_alpha   90.00
_cell.angle_beta   90.00
_cell.angle_gamma   90.00
#
_symmetry.space_group_name_H-M   'P 1'
#
loop_
_entity.id
_entity.type
_entity.pdbx_description
1 polymer ?
#
loop_
_entity_poly.entity_id
_entity_poly.type
_entity_poly.pdbx_seq_one_letter_code
_entity_poly.pdbx_strand_id
1 'polypeptide(L)'
;MLSESGINGAVGYEWDALSNLTGLTLPGEQKLAWLHYGSGHVSAIRFGQQLVTEFTRDRLHREIRRTQGAREQLRQYDSLGRRTLQRSELSTEVTLPEQAILERLYRYTARGELSGVSDTLRGEVDYGYDAEGRLLKHYEARQGHSRAQFSYDAADNLAANDDAVPVTDNRLQHWQALFMKYDHWGNLVSRRNGLYEQHYAYDAENRLVSAAEPGRKGGLRRAITTTRWAAVPAKSSPPRTAPPKRASCGRATACCRSSSKPGCAVQYIYDPNEAWSPLARVDHLRDQSSGEIYWFNTDLNGAPLEVTDERGAVRWSGQYGSFGEVRHQSEGFSRVVNRTAMAHQPLRYAGQYADGETGLHYNLFRYYDPQVGRFIVQDPIGLNGGWNLYQYAPNPLGWIDPWGLSAQGLVRYKPDPSLSAQPGARATAISRAWGEERELVAAGGGSRDWTAAEREIILSTKNNRQLSSVMSEMGYTGHHINSVKGNGVLGGKWQGDPRNIVFLQNANHPSGYDEHLHGLQGHRGSYDTPGKGRLIDRNLTRKNLKSCQ
;
A
#
# COMPACT_ATOMS: atom_id res chain seq x y z
N MET A 1 13.08 15.36 11.70
CA MET A 1 13.36 16.22 10.53
C MET A 1 12.25 17.26 10.44
N LEU A 2 12.58 18.55 10.42
CA LEU A 2 11.60 19.66 10.51
C LEU A 2 11.28 20.30 9.15
N SER A 3 12.18 20.18 8.17
CA SER A 3 11.94 20.63 6.80
C SER A 3 12.84 19.88 5.81
N GLU A 4 12.39 19.82 4.56
CA GLU A 4 13.15 19.35 3.39
C GLU A 4 13.14 20.48 2.35
N SER A 5 14.28 20.77 1.74
CA SER A 5 14.38 21.79 0.68
C SER A 5 14.86 21.15 -0.61
N GLY A 6 14.12 21.38 -1.70
CA GLY A 6 14.46 20.90 -3.03
C GLY A 6 14.34 22.00 -4.08
N ILE A 7 14.59 21.62 -5.34
CA ILE A 7 14.53 22.55 -6.49
C ILE A 7 13.14 23.18 -6.70
N ASN A 8 12.10 22.64 -6.07
CA ASN A 8 10.72 23.10 -6.14
C ASN A 8 10.26 23.89 -4.90
N GLY A 9 11.19 24.21 -4.00
CA GLY A 9 10.95 24.92 -2.75
C GLY A 9 11.06 24.02 -1.51
N ALA A 10 10.68 24.56 -0.35
CA ALA A 10 10.77 23.88 0.92
C ALA A 10 9.43 23.24 1.32
N VAL A 11 9.52 22.06 1.93
CA VAL A 11 8.41 21.39 2.61
C VAL A 11 8.71 21.41 4.11
N GLY A 12 7.77 21.89 4.91
CA GLY A 12 7.84 21.87 6.36
C GLY A 12 7.05 20.69 6.95
N TYR A 13 7.54 20.12 8.05
CA TYR A 13 6.89 19.02 8.75
C TYR A 13 6.58 19.42 10.20
N GLU A 14 5.35 19.16 10.62
CA GLU A 14 4.87 19.34 11.99
C GLU A 14 4.56 17.97 12.60
N TRP A 15 5.00 17.75 13.83
CA TRP A 15 4.85 16.48 14.55
C TRP A 15 4.25 16.71 15.92
N ASP A 16 3.46 15.77 16.42
CA ASP A 16 3.01 15.78 17.82
C ASP A 16 4.07 15.20 18.78
N ALA A 17 3.77 15.22 20.08
CA ALA A 17 4.63 14.66 21.12
C ALA A 17 4.85 13.13 21.01
N LEU A 18 4.01 12.43 20.24
CA LEU A 18 4.10 10.99 19.96
C LEU A 18 4.82 10.72 18.63
N SER A 19 5.40 11.75 17.99
CA SER A 19 6.05 11.66 16.69
C SER A 19 5.13 11.23 15.55
N ASN A 20 3.83 11.52 15.63
CA ASN A 20 2.92 11.42 14.49
C ASN A 20 2.99 12.70 13.64
N LEU A 21 2.95 12.56 12.32
CA LEU A 21 2.95 13.70 11.38
C LEU A 21 1.60 14.40 11.46
N THR A 22 1.52 15.58 12.06
CA THR A 22 0.27 16.33 12.21
C THR A 22 0.06 17.37 11.11
N GLY A 23 1.15 17.85 10.49
CA GLY A 23 1.08 18.90 9.48
C GLY A 23 2.21 18.82 8.45
N LEU A 24 1.89 19.20 7.22
CA LEU A 24 2.84 19.37 6.14
C LEU A 24 2.58 20.72 5.47
N THR A 25 3.59 21.59 5.48
CA THR A 25 3.55 22.88 4.79
C THR A 25 4.22 22.71 3.43
N LEU A 26 3.44 22.91 2.36
CA LEU A 26 3.88 22.76 0.97
C LEU A 26 4.69 23.98 0.49
N PRO A 27 5.41 23.89 -0.65
CA PRO A 27 6.22 25.00 -1.16
C PRO A 27 5.45 26.27 -1.58
N GLY A 28 4.11 26.22 -1.58
CA GLY A 28 3.23 27.39 -1.76
C GLY A 28 2.54 27.81 -0.46
N GLU A 29 3.06 27.41 0.70
CA GLU A 29 2.53 27.69 2.05
C GLU A 29 1.18 27.02 2.37
N GLN A 30 0.62 26.23 1.44
CA GLN A 30 -0.55 25.40 1.73
C GLN A 30 -0.23 24.39 2.82
N LYS A 31 -1.19 24.19 3.73
CA LYS A 31 -1.08 23.19 4.78
C LYS A 31 -1.92 21.96 4.48
N LEU A 32 -1.32 20.78 4.61
CA LEU A 32 -2.02 19.51 4.74
C LEU A 32 -1.94 19.10 6.21
N ALA A 33 -3.07 18.80 6.84
CA ALA A 33 -3.15 18.46 8.24
C ALA A 33 -3.76 17.07 8.45
N TRP A 34 -3.19 16.31 9.40
CA TRP A 34 -3.71 15.03 9.85
C TRP A 34 -4.16 15.16 11.30
N LEU A 35 -5.45 14.99 11.51
CA LEU A 35 -6.02 14.91 12.85
C LEU A 35 -5.89 13.47 13.33
N HIS A 36 -5.40 13.31 14.54
CA HIS A 36 -5.17 12.01 15.17
C HIS A 36 -6.03 11.86 16.41
N TYR A 37 -6.30 10.61 16.79
CA TYR A 37 -6.81 10.25 18.09
C TYR A 37 -6.05 9.05 18.66
N GLY A 38 -6.05 8.93 19.98
CA GLY A 38 -5.31 7.88 20.69
C GLY A 38 -3.82 7.93 20.36
N SER A 39 -3.21 6.76 20.14
CA SER A 39 -1.77 6.58 19.92
C SER A 39 -1.28 6.88 18.49
N GLY A 40 -2.04 7.64 17.69
CA GLY A 40 -1.65 8.01 16.32
C GLY A 40 -2.54 7.46 15.21
N HIS A 41 -3.81 7.19 15.47
CA HIS A 41 -4.76 6.85 14.41
C HIS A 41 -5.31 8.11 13.75
N VAL A 42 -5.10 8.26 12.43
CA VAL A 42 -5.69 9.36 11.67
C VAL A 42 -7.22 9.27 11.70
N SER A 43 -7.86 10.31 12.24
CA SER A 43 -9.32 10.53 12.22
C SER A 43 -9.74 11.34 11.01
N ALA A 44 -8.97 12.36 10.59
CA ALA A 44 -9.30 13.17 9.42
C ALA A 44 -8.07 13.77 8.74
N ILE A 45 -8.22 14.13 7.48
CA ILE A 45 -7.20 14.84 6.69
C ILE A 45 -7.83 16.12 6.11
N ARG A 46 -7.11 17.24 6.19
CA ARG A 46 -7.56 18.54 5.67
C ARG A 46 -6.51 19.19 4.79
N PHE A 47 -6.93 19.80 3.69
CA PHE A 47 -6.12 20.66 2.85
C PHE A 47 -6.56 22.12 3.06
N GLY A 48 -5.72 22.92 3.70
CA GLY A 48 -6.13 24.21 4.26
C GLY A 48 -7.32 24.03 5.20
N GLN A 49 -8.45 24.64 4.84
CA GLN A 49 -9.72 24.49 5.57
C GLN A 49 -10.63 23.40 4.99
N GLN A 50 -10.37 22.91 3.78
CA GLN A 50 -11.21 21.88 3.14
C GLN A 50 -10.97 20.52 3.79
N LEU A 51 -12.05 19.84 4.19
CA LEU A 51 -12.00 18.44 4.60
C LEU A 51 -11.72 17.56 3.38
N VAL A 52 -10.64 16.79 3.43
CA VAL A 52 -10.32 15.80 2.38
C VAL A 52 -11.06 14.50 2.69
N THR A 53 -10.93 13.99 3.91
CA THR A 53 -11.61 12.77 4.35
C THR A 53 -11.67 12.73 5.87
N GLU A 54 -12.68 12.05 6.39
CA GLU A 54 -12.83 11.66 7.78
C GLU A 54 -13.03 10.14 7.83
N PHE A 55 -12.44 9.48 8.83
CA PHE A 55 -12.41 8.04 8.98
C PHE A 55 -13.24 7.60 10.19
N THR A 56 -14.13 6.64 9.98
CA THR A 56 -14.72 5.86 11.08
C THR A 56 -14.05 4.50 11.16
N ARG A 57 -13.79 4.05 12.38
CA ARG A 57 -13.06 2.82 12.66
C ARG A 57 -13.86 1.89 13.56
N ASP A 58 -13.59 0.60 13.39
CA ASP A 58 -14.07 -0.39 14.33
C ASP A 58 -13.21 -0.41 15.61
N ARG A 59 -13.61 -1.32 16.49
CA ARG A 59 -12.98 -1.57 17.79
C ARG A 59 -11.55 -2.12 17.70
N LEU A 60 -11.11 -2.56 16.52
CA LEU A 60 -9.75 -2.99 16.23
C LEU A 60 -8.94 -1.88 15.52
N HIS A 61 -9.46 -0.65 15.52
CA HIS A 61 -8.92 0.52 14.83
C HIS A 61 -8.80 0.35 13.31
N ARG A 62 -9.47 -0.65 12.73
CA ARG A 62 -9.55 -0.83 11.29
C ARG A 62 -10.57 0.15 10.75
N GLU A 63 -10.24 0.79 9.64
CA GLU A 63 -11.18 1.69 8.98
C GLU A 63 -12.33 0.90 8.37
N ILE A 64 -13.55 1.26 8.75
CA ILE A 64 -14.79 0.68 8.24
C ILE A 64 -15.58 1.68 7.37
N ARG A 65 -15.32 2.98 7.50
CA ARG A 65 -16.01 4.02 6.73
C ARG A 65 -15.07 5.22 6.51
N ARG A 66 -15.22 5.90 5.39
CA ARG A 66 -14.59 7.20 5.13
C ARG A 66 -15.45 8.12 4.27
N THR A 67 -15.32 9.43 4.45
CA THR A 67 -15.97 10.43 3.59
C THR A 67 -15.13 10.75 2.35
N GLN A 68 -15.79 10.96 1.20
CA GLN A 68 -15.16 11.24 -0.10
C GLN A 68 -16.03 12.22 -0.92
N GLY A 69 -16.05 13.49 -0.52
CA GLY A 69 -16.97 14.48 -1.10
C GLY A 69 -18.43 14.11 -0.79
N ALA A 70 -19.30 14.12 -1.79
CA ALA A 70 -20.69 13.67 -1.68
C ALA A 70 -20.84 12.14 -1.54
N ARG A 71 -19.73 11.37 -1.53
CA ARG A 71 -19.73 9.93 -1.34
C ARG A 71 -19.22 9.52 0.03
N GLU A 72 -19.62 8.33 0.44
CA GLU A 72 -19.08 7.66 1.59
C GLU A 72 -18.66 6.24 1.22
N GLN A 73 -17.43 5.86 1.56
CA GLN A 73 -16.91 4.52 1.29
C GLN A 73 -16.99 3.66 2.55
N LEU A 74 -17.64 2.52 2.45
CA LEU A 74 -17.72 1.47 3.46
C LEU A 74 -16.75 0.33 3.13
N ARG A 75 -16.15 -0.26 4.16
CA ARG A 75 -15.30 -1.45 4.07
C ARG A 75 -15.72 -2.48 5.10
N GLN A 76 -15.75 -3.75 4.70
CA GLN A 76 -15.91 -4.87 5.62
C GLN A 76 -14.74 -5.83 5.50
N TYR A 77 -14.49 -6.55 6.59
CA TYR A 77 -13.38 -7.48 6.71
C TYR A 77 -13.89 -8.80 7.27
N ASP A 78 -13.27 -9.88 6.83
CA ASP A 78 -13.42 -11.17 7.50
C ASP A 78 -12.67 -11.19 8.84
N SER A 79 -12.74 -12.36 9.49
CA SER A 79 -12.11 -12.54 10.79
C SER A 79 -10.58 -12.65 10.75
N LEU A 80 -9.98 -12.76 9.56
CA LEU A 80 -8.54 -12.70 9.31
C LEU A 80 -8.07 -11.28 8.94
N GLY A 81 -8.99 -10.32 8.88
CA GLY A 81 -8.72 -8.94 8.52
C GLY A 81 -8.56 -8.70 7.02
N ARG A 82 -8.96 -9.66 6.17
CA ARG A 82 -9.00 -9.48 4.71
C ARG A 82 -10.28 -8.74 4.32
N ARG A 83 -10.18 -7.80 3.39
CA ARG A 83 -11.34 -7.01 2.94
C ARG A 83 -12.30 -7.89 2.14
N THR A 84 -13.55 -8.01 2.58
CA THR A 84 -14.59 -8.82 1.91
C THR A 84 -15.57 -7.96 1.11
N LEU A 85 -15.72 -6.69 1.50
CA LEU A 85 -16.57 -5.71 0.82
C LEU A 85 -15.85 -4.37 0.76
N GLN A 86 -16.00 -3.69 -0.37
CA GLN A 86 -15.77 -2.26 -0.52
C GLN A 86 -16.93 -1.67 -1.29
N ARG A 87 -17.58 -0.65 -0.75
CA ARG A 87 -18.73 -0.01 -1.39
C ARG A 87 -18.60 1.50 -1.25
N SER A 88 -18.89 2.24 -2.32
CA SER A 88 -18.99 3.70 -2.28
C SER A 88 -20.41 4.15 -2.62
N GLU A 89 -21.09 4.74 -1.63
CA GLU A 89 -22.49 5.19 -1.70
C GLU A 89 -22.54 6.72 -1.82
N LEU A 90 -23.58 7.27 -2.42
CA LEU A 90 -23.84 8.71 -2.39
C LEU A 90 -24.54 9.06 -1.07
N SER A 91 -24.11 10.14 -0.42
CA SER A 91 -24.67 10.63 0.85
C SER A 91 -25.99 11.40 0.62
N THR A 92 -26.91 10.84 -0.15
CA THR A 92 -28.26 11.39 -0.40
C THR A 92 -29.32 10.54 0.30
N GLU A 93 -30.38 11.17 0.82
CA GLU A 93 -31.43 10.54 1.66
C GLU A 93 -32.10 9.30 1.04
N VAL A 94 -32.09 9.17 -0.29
CA VAL A 94 -32.58 7.99 -1.00
C VAL A 94 -31.51 7.53 -2.00
N THR A 95 -30.85 6.41 -1.72
CA THR A 95 -30.03 5.71 -2.71
C THR A 95 -30.86 4.57 -3.29
N LEU A 96 -31.30 4.70 -4.54
CA LEU A 96 -31.92 3.56 -5.23
C LEU A 96 -30.83 2.47 -5.45
N PRO A 97 -31.14 1.17 -5.37
CA PRO A 97 -30.15 0.10 -5.55
C PRO A 97 -29.35 0.19 -6.86
N GLU A 98 -29.98 0.72 -7.92
CA GLU A 98 -29.39 1.00 -9.22
C GLU A 98 -28.34 2.15 -9.22
N GLN A 99 -28.27 2.92 -8.14
CA GLN A 99 -27.32 4.03 -7.94
C GLN A 99 -26.11 3.63 -7.07
N ALA A 100 -26.08 2.40 -6.53
CA ALA A 100 -24.90 1.80 -5.89
C ALA A 100 -23.85 1.38 -6.95
N ILE A 101 -23.27 2.37 -7.61
CA ILE A 101 -22.50 2.16 -8.85
C ILE A 101 -21.08 1.60 -8.56
N LEU A 102 -20.59 1.64 -7.32
CA LEU A 102 -19.20 1.32 -6.96
C LEU A 102 -19.12 0.31 -5.80
N GLU A 103 -19.57 -0.92 -6.01
CA GLU A 103 -19.46 -2.03 -5.05
C GLU A 103 -18.51 -3.13 -5.56
N ARG A 104 -17.76 -3.70 -4.61
CA ARG A 104 -16.87 -4.85 -4.79
C ARG A 104 -17.02 -5.87 -3.68
N LEU A 105 -17.34 -7.10 -4.04
CA LEU A 105 -17.33 -8.25 -3.15
C LEU A 105 -16.10 -9.11 -3.46
N TYR A 106 -15.25 -9.31 -2.45
CA TYR A 106 -14.02 -10.08 -2.57
C TYR A 106 -14.21 -11.46 -1.95
N ARG A 107 -13.85 -12.50 -2.70
CA ARG A 107 -13.87 -13.89 -2.24
C ARG A 107 -12.45 -14.43 -2.19
N TYR A 108 -12.18 -15.31 -1.23
CA TYR A 108 -10.85 -15.86 -1.03
C TYR A 108 -10.85 -17.38 -0.99
N THR A 109 -9.75 -17.97 -1.43
CA THR A 109 -9.45 -19.39 -1.23
C THR A 109 -9.19 -19.69 0.26
N ALA A 110 -9.24 -20.97 0.62
CA ALA A 110 -8.85 -21.42 1.96
C ALA A 110 -7.37 -21.13 2.28
N ARG A 111 -6.51 -20.96 1.26
CA ARG A 111 -5.08 -20.64 1.41
C ARG A 111 -4.81 -19.15 1.59
N GLY A 112 -5.80 -18.29 1.37
CA GLY A 112 -5.65 -16.86 1.55
C GLY A 112 -5.69 -16.03 0.26
N GLU A 113 -5.64 -16.67 -0.92
CA GLU A 113 -5.59 -15.96 -2.20
C GLU A 113 -6.95 -15.41 -2.60
N LEU A 114 -6.99 -14.34 -3.39
CA LEU A 114 -8.22 -13.76 -3.92
C LEU A 114 -8.79 -14.69 -4.99
N SER A 115 -9.86 -15.43 -4.72
CA SER A 115 -10.45 -16.35 -5.69
C SER A 115 -11.34 -15.65 -6.73
N GLY A 116 -11.93 -14.52 -6.37
CA GLY A 116 -12.73 -13.74 -7.30
C GLY A 116 -13.25 -12.42 -6.72
N VAL A 117 -13.71 -11.57 -7.62
CA VAL A 117 -14.28 -10.25 -7.33
C VAL A 117 -15.58 -10.09 -8.11
N SER A 118 -16.66 -9.72 -7.42
CA SER A 118 -17.87 -9.20 -8.06
C SER A 118 -17.80 -7.67 -8.01
N ASP A 119 -17.67 -7.01 -9.16
CA ASP A 119 -17.58 -5.55 -9.27
C ASP A 119 -18.77 -5.01 -10.07
N THR A 120 -19.49 -4.01 -9.55
CA THR A 120 -20.68 -3.45 -10.22
C THR A 120 -20.36 -2.80 -11.58
N LEU A 121 -19.18 -2.20 -11.72
CA LEU A 121 -18.72 -1.58 -12.96
C LEU A 121 -18.00 -2.54 -13.90
N ARG A 122 -17.34 -3.59 -13.41
CA ARG A 122 -16.48 -4.51 -14.20
C ARG A 122 -16.97 -5.95 -14.30
N GLY A 123 -17.98 -6.33 -13.53
CA GLY A 123 -18.60 -7.65 -13.55
C GLY A 123 -17.87 -8.65 -12.68
N GLU A 124 -18.12 -9.93 -12.95
CA GLU A 124 -17.50 -11.01 -12.21
C GLU A 124 -16.10 -11.31 -12.78
N VAL A 125 -15.13 -11.40 -11.88
CA VAL A 125 -13.76 -11.80 -12.18
C VAL A 125 -13.37 -12.98 -11.30
N ASP A 126 -12.84 -14.03 -11.90
CA ASP A 126 -12.34 -15.21 -11.18
C ASP A 126 -10.85 -15.41 -11.44
N TYR A 127 -10.14 -15.83 -10.38
CA TYR A 127 -8.71 -16.07 -10.40
C TYR A 127 -8.40 -17.53 -10.04
N GLY A 128 -7.39 -18.08 -10.71
CA GLY A 128 -6.85 -19.41 -10.41
C GLY A 128 -5.35 -19.33 -10.13
N TYR A 129 -4.88 -20.17 -9.22
CA TYR A 129 -3.49 -20.20 -8.75
C TYR A 129 -2.91 -21.61 -8.82
N ASP A 130 -1.59 -21.70 -8.91
CA ASP A 130 -0.87 -22.95 -8.75
C ASP A 130 -0.63 -23.30 -7.27
N ALA A 131 0.13 -24.35 -7.02
CA ALA A 131 0.42 -24.79 -5.65
C ALA A 131 1.26 -23.79 -4.84
N GLU A 132 2.01 -22.90 -5.51
CA GLU A 132 2.89 -21.88 -4.92
C GLU A 132 2.20 -20.52 -4.78
N GLY A 133 0.96 -20.38 -5.29
CA GLY A 133 0.15 -19.18 -5.20
C GLY A 133 0.37 -18.18 -6.33
N ARG A 134 1.05 -18.60 -7.41
CA ARG A 134 1.26 -17.81 -8.62
C ARG A 134 0.00 -17.81 -9.47
N LEU A 135 -0.28 -16.67 -10.12
CA LEU A 135 -1.51 -16.49 -10.89
C LEU A 135 -1.49 -17.33 -12.18
N LEU A 136 -2.30 -18.38 -12.26
CA LEU A 136 -2.44 -19.23 -13.45
C LEU A 136 -3.54 -18.76 -14.40
N LYS A 137 -4.62 -18.21 -13.85
CA LYS A 137 -5.82 -17.89 -14.63
C LYS A 137 -6.44 -16.58 -14.17
N HIS A 138 -6.84 -15.77 -15.12
CA HIS A 138 -7.67 -14.58 -14.92
C HIS A 138 -8.84 -14.66 -15.91
N TYR A 139 -10.07 -14.65 -15.40
CA TYR A 139 -11.29 -14.80 -16.20
C TYR A 139 -12.30 -13.70 -15.88
N GLU A 140 -12.72 -12.97 -16.91
CA GLU A 140 -13.72 -11.89 -16.83
C GLU A 140 -15.04 -12.34 -17.48
N ALA A 141 -16.11 -12.47 -16.69
CA ALA A 141 -17.42 -12.92 -17.14
C ALA A 141 -18.29 -11.74 -17.64
N ARG A 142 -17.97 -11.20 -18.83
CA ARG A 142 -18.77 -10.16 -19.50
C ARG A 142 -18.87 -10.38 -21.01
N GLN A 143 -19.73 -9.60 -21.70
CA GLN A 143 -19.80 -9.61 -23.17
C GLN A 143 -18.41 -9.34 -23.77
N GLY A 144 -17.83 -10.34 -24.42
CA GLY A 144 -16.46 -10.34 -24.93
C GLY A 144 -15.46 -11.22 -24.16
N HIS A 145 -15.88 -11.97 -23.13
CA HIS A 145 -15.14 -12.98 -22.36
C HIS A 145 -13.60 -12.92 -22.51
N SER A 146 -12.93 -12.21 -21.61
CA SER A 146 -11.46 -12.20 -21.55
C SER A 146 -10.98 -13.32 -20.64
N ARG A 147 -10.17 -14.24 -21.17
CA ARG A 147 -9.47 -15.28 -20.40
C ARG A 147 -7.98 -15.16 -20.67
N ALA A 148 -7.20 -14.92 -19.61
CA ALA A 148 -5.76 -15.05 -19.64
C ALA A 148 -5.32 -16.32 -18.88
N GLN A 149 -4.34 -17.01 -19.44
CA GLN A 149 -3.70 -18.17 -18.83
C GLN A 149 -2.19 -17.93 -18.80
N PHE A 150 -1.56 -18.35 -17.72
CA PHE A 150 -0.15 -18.13 -17.47
C PHE A 150 0.49 -19.45 -17.06
N SER A 151 1.67 -19.71 -17.62
CA SER A 151 2.57 -20.77 -17.20
C SER A 151 3.85 -20.11 -16.69
N TYR A 152 4.55 -20.78 -15.77
CA TYR A 152 5.80 -20.30 -15.19
C TYR A 152 6.84 -21.41 -15.22
N ASP A 153 8.10 -21.06 -15.42
CA ASP A 153 9.19 -21.99 -15.17
C ASP A 153 9.47 -22.15 -13.66
N ALA A 154 10.43 -23.03 -13.33
CA ALA A 154 10.81 -23.29 -11.94
C ALA A 154 11.49 -22.10 -11.24
N ALA A 155 11.83 -21.03 -11.97
CA ALA A 155 12.44 -19.82 -11.45
C ALA A 155 11.48 -18.61 -11.49
N ASP A 156 10.17 -18.85 -11.58
CA ASP A 156 9.11 -17.84 -11.61
C ASP A 156 9.11 -16.91 -12.84
N ASN A 157 9.77 -17.30 -13.94
CA ASN A 157 9.65 -16.56 -15.19
C ASN A 157 8.38 -16.99 -15.93
N LEU A 158 7.69 -16.02 -16.53
CA LEU A 158 6.56 -16.32 -17.42
C LEU A 158 7.03 -17.18 -18.60
N ALA A 159 6.30 -18.26 -18.83
CA ALA A 159 6.52 -19.20 -19.91
C ALA A 159 5.42 -19.08 -20.98
N ALA A 160 5.74 -19.44 -22.23
CA ALA A 160 4.77 -19.44 -23.32
C ALA A 160 3.73 -20.57 -23.17
N ASN A 161 4.15 -21.69 -22.57
CA ASN A 161 3.35 -22.88 -22.24
C ASN A 161 4.13 -23.72 -21.19
N ASP A 162 3.57 -24.84 -20.77
CA ASP A 162 4.14 -25.69 -19.72
C ASP A 162 5.43 -26.43 -20.16
N ASP A 163 5.65 -26.59 -21.46
CA ASP A 163 6.81 -27.28 -22.04
C ASP A 163 7.92 -26.30 -22.48
N ALA A 164 7.78 -25.01 -22.18
CA ALA A 164 8.74 -24.01 -22.61
C ALA A 164 10.11 -24.24 -21.97
N VAL A 165 11.18 -24.04 -22.74
CA VAL A 165 12.55 -24.11 -22.21
C VAL A 165 12.70 -23.07 -21.10
N PRO A 166 13.15 -23.47 -19.89
CA PRO A 166 13.33 -22.55 -18.78
C PRO A 166 14.24 -21.39 -19.14
N VAL A 167 13.92 -20.21 -18.63
CA VAL A 167 14.73 -19.03 -18.86
C VAL A 167 16.00 -19.14 -18.01
N THR A 168 17.16 -19.21 -18.65
CA THR A 168 18.44 -19.08 -17.94
C THR A 168 18.52 -17.70 -17.32
N ASP A 169 19.03 -17.58 -16.09
CA ASP A 169 19.36 -16.31 -15.39
C ASP A 169 18.23 -15.27 -15.21
N ASN A 170 16.98 -15.70 -15.37
CA ASN A 170 15.76 -14.89 -15.25
C ASN A 170 15.59 -13.77 -16.31
N ARG A 171 16.43 -13.70 -17.35
CA ARG A 171 16.25 -12.74 -18.46
C ARG A 171 15.26 -13.24 -19.50
N LEU A 172 13.98 -12.86 -19.35
CA LEU A 172 12.90 -13.27 -20.24
C LEU A 172 13.07 -12.66 -21.63
N GLN A 173 13.55 -13.42 -22.61
CA GLN A 173 13.83 -12.94 -23.97
C GLN A 173 12.59 -12.90 -24.88
N HIS A 174 11.60 -13.73 -24.57
CA HIS A 174 10.39 -13.87 -25.38
C HIS A 174 9.21 -14.30 -24.52
N TRP A 175 8.07 -13.64 -24.69
CA TRP A 175 6.80 -14.09 -24.12
C TRP A 175 5.65 -13.65 -25.04
N GLN A 176 4.88 -14.62 -25.53
CA GLN A 176 3.82 -14.41 -26.52
C GLN A 176 4.32 -13.62 -27.74
N ALA A 177 3.80 -12.42 -28.00
CA ALA A 177 4.23 -11.58 -29.13
C ALA A 177 5.37 -10.61 -28.76
N LEU A 178 5.82 -10.62 -27.50
CA LEU A 178 6.83 -9.70 -26.99
C LEU A 178 8.22 -10.32 -27.10
N PHE A 179 9.15 -9.57 -27.68
CA PHE A 179 10.56 -9.91 -27.77
C PHE A 179 11.37 -8.87 -27.00
N MET A 180 12.31 -9.35 -26.19
CA MET A 180 13.08 -8.56 -25.25
C MET A 180 14.56 -8.88 -25.41
N LYS A 181 15.40 -7.85 -25.36
CA LYS A 181 16.87 -7.99 -25.38
C LYS A 181 17.48 -7.28 -24.19
N TYR A 182 18.49 -7.90 -23.60
CA TYR A 182 19.20 -7.38 -22.44
C TYR A 182 20.66 -7.09 -22.78
N ASP A 183 21.25 -6.13 -22.09
CA ASP A 183 22.70 -5.93 -22.11
C ASP A 183 23.44 -6.95 -21.20
N HIS A 184 24.77 -6.81 -21.15
CA HIS A 184 25.63 -7.68 -20.35
C HIS A 184 25.43 -7.49 -18.82
N TRP A 185 24.85 -6.37 -18.38
CA TRP A 185 24.50 -6.09 -16.99
C TRP A 185 23.08 -6.53 -16.63
N GLY A 186 22.32 -7.04 -17.60
CA GLY A 186 20.96 -7.53 -17.40
C GLY A 186 19.90 -6.43 -17.47
N ASN A 187 20.19 -5.26 -18.05
CA ASN A 187 19.18 -4.23 -18.30
C ASN A 187 18.48 -4.47 -19.63
N LEU A 188 17.15 -4.31 -19.68
CA LEU A 188 16.36 -4.45 -20.90
C LEU A 188 16.68 -3.30 -21.88
N VAL A 189 17.39 -3.56 -22.98
CA VAL A 189 17.78 -2.55 -23.96
C VAL A 189 16.83 -2.42 -25.14
N SER A 190 16.00 -3.45 -25.40
CA SER A 190 15.01 -3.42 -26.46
C SER A 190 13.80 -4.26 -26.10
N ARG A 191 12.61 -3.73 -26.38
CA ARG A 191 11.32 -4.40 -26.27
C ARG A 191 10.52 -4.15 -27.53
N ARG A 192 10.04 -5.21 -28.19
CA ARG A 192 9.26 -5.06 -29.42
C ARG A 192 8.17 -6.11 -29.55
N ASN A 193 7.16 -5.77 -30.32
CA ASN A 193 6.17 -6.69 -30.84
C ASN A 193 5.89 -6.36 -32.32
N GLY A 194 4.83 -6.94 -32.90
CA GLY A 194 4.46 -6.64 -34.29
C GLY A 194 3.97 -5.21 -34.56
N LEU A 195 3.73 -4.40 -33.52
CA LEU A 195 3.14 -3.05 -33.62
C LEU A 195 4.12 -1.94 -33.26
N TYR A 196 5.06 -2.18 -32.35
CA TYR A 196 6.01 -1.18 -31.88
C TYR A 196 7.35 -1.81 -31.47
N GLU A 197 8.40 -1.00 -31.49
CA GLU A 197 9.73 -1.32 -30.99
C GLU A 197 10.25 -0.15 -30.16
N GLN A 198 10.72 -0.45 -28.96
CA GLN A 198 11.25 0.50 -27.99
C GLN A 198 12.67 0.12 -27.61
N HIS A 199 13.54 1.11 -27.51
CA HIS A 199 14.93 0.98 -27.11
C HIS A 199 15.19 1.81 -25.87
N TYR A 200 15.99 1.25 -24.96
CA TYR A 200 16.28 1.84 -23.67
C TYR A 200 17.79 2.04 -23.51
N ALA A 201 18.18 3.12 -22.84
CA ALA A 201 19.56 3.36 -22.44
C ALA A 201 19.64 3.71 -20.95
N TYR A 202 20.76 3.31 -20.34
CA TYR A 202 20.98 3.39 -18.90
C TYR A 202 22.27 4.17 -18.60
N ASP A 203 22.34 4.75 -17.40
CA ASP A 203 23.59 5.29 -16.86
C ASP A 203 24.42 4.19 -16.16
N ALA A 204 25.57 4.60 -15.60
CA ALA A 204 26.49 3.70 -14.90
C ALA A 204 25.90 3.11 -13.60
N GLU A 205 24.81 3.67 -13.08
CA GLU A 205 24.09 3.18 -11.91
C GLU A 205 22.86 2.33 -12.30
N ASN A 206 22.77 1.88 -13.55
CA ASN A 206 21.65 1.11 -14.11
C ASN A 206 20.29 1.84 -14.03
N ARG A 207 20.28 3.17 -13.99
CA ARG A 207 19.04 3.96 -14.04
C ARG A 207 18.69 4.23 -15.50
N LEU A 208 17.41 4.07 -15.83
CA LEU A 208 16.91 4.39 -17.17
C LEU A 208 17.05 5.89 -17.46
N VAL A 209 17.81 6.24 -18.50
CA VAL A 209 18.08 7.62 -18.93
C VAL A 209 17.53 7.97 -20.30
N SER A 210 17.11 6.99 -21.11
CA SER A 210 16.47 7.26 -22.39
C SER A 210 15.55 6.14 -22.82
N ALA A 211 14.44 6.50 -23.47
CA ALA A 211 13.60 5.58 -24.23
C ALA A 211 13.36 6.16 -25.64
N ALA A 212 13.39 5.30 -26.66
CA ALA A 212 13.23 5.70 -28.06
C ALA A 212 12.46 4.66 -28.86
N GLU A 213 11.61 5.11 -29.78
CA GLU A 213 10.93 4.27 -30.77
C GLU A 213 11.56 4.49 -32.16
N PRO A 214 12.40 3.57 -32.65
CA PRO A 214 12.94 3.66 -34.00
C PRO A 214 11.83 3.35 -35.01
N GLY A 215 11.58 4.22 -35.99
CA GLY A 215 10.76 3.89 -37.16
C GLY A 215 9.54 4.78 -37.42
N ARG A 216 9.05 5.60 -36.48
CA ARG A 216 8.17 6.73 -36.84
C ARG A 216 9.03 7.83 -37.46
N LYS A 217 8.68 8.34 -38.65
CA LYS A 217 9.34 9.52 -39.25
C LYS A 217 9.44 10.62 -38.18
N GLY A 218 10.67 10.94 -37.76
CA GLY A 218 10.94 11.85 -36.63
C GLY A 218 11.55 11.22 -35.37
N GLY A 219 11.84 9.90 -35.36
CA GLY A 219 12.70 9.20 -34.38
C GLY A 219 12.64 9.78 -32.97
N LEU A 220 11.54 9.56 -32.27
CA LEU A 220 11.30 10.22 -30.99
C LEU A 220 12.24 9.64 -29.92
N ARG A 221 13.37 10.31 -29.69
CA ARG A 221 14.26 10.05 -28.55
C ARG A 221 13.81 10.92 -27.39
N ARG A 222 13.63 10.31 -26.22
CA ARG A 222 13.27 11.04 -24.99
C ARG A 222 14.30 10.75 -23.92
N ALA A 223 14.94 11.81 -23.44
CA ALA A 223 15.81 11.73 -22.28
C ALA A 223 14.93 11.64 -21.02
N ILE A 224 15.29 10.74 -20.13
CA ILE A 224 14.65 10.51 -18.86
C ILE A 224 15.68 10.91 -17.80
N THR A 225 15.32 11.81 -16.91
CA THR A 225 16.14 12.13 -15.74
C THR A 225 15.56 11.40 -14.55
N THR A 226 16.19 10.30 -14.15
CA THR A 226 15.82 9.56 -12.94
C THR A 226 16.65 10.05 -11.76
N THR A 227 16.02 10.70 -10.79
CA THR A 227 16.59 10.99 -9.47
C THR A 227 16.11 9.96 -8.46
N ARG A 228 16.81 9.80 -7.33
CA ARG A 228 16.49 8.84 -6.25
C ARG A 228 15.03 8.92 -5.74
N TRP A 229 14.35 10.04 -6.00
CA TRP A 229 13.01 10.35 -5.50
C TRP A 229 12.04 10.82 -6.60
N ALA A 230 12.46 10.90 -7.88
CA ALA A 230 11.56 11.32 -8.97
C ALA A 230 12.13 10.98 -10.35
N ALA A 231 11.30 10.50 -11.26
CA ALA A 231 11.58 10.48 -12.69
C ALA A 231 10.99 11.73 -13.37
N VAL A 232 11.80 12.48 -14.12
CA VAL A 232 11.37 13.65 -14.89
C VAL A 232 11.76 13.45 -16.37
N PRO A 233 10.81 13.32 -17.30
CA PRO A 233 11.13 13.24 -18.72
C PRO A 233 11.50 14.61 -19.28
N ALA A 234 12.50 14.67 -20.18
CA ALA A 234 12.89 15.88 -20.92
C ALA A 234 12.89 15.61 -22.44
N LYS A 235 12.20 16.46 -23.22
CA LYS A 235 12.21 16.41 -24.69
C LYS A 235 13.41 17.19 -25.24
N SER A 236 14.13 16.60 -26.19
CA SER A 236 15.32 17.20 -26.84
C SER A 236 15.04 17.84 -28.22
N SER A 237 13.83 18.38 -28.45
CA SER A 237 13.47 19.14 -29.68
C SER A 237 13.17 20.60 -29.33
N PRO A 238 13.38 21.60 -30.22
CA PRO A 238 13.32 23.01 -29.84
C PRO A 238 11.93 23.38 -29.27
N PRO A 239 11.87 24.13 -28.16
CA PRO A 239 10.74 24.10 -27.25
C PRO A 239 9.61 25.03 -27.69
N ARG A 240 8.35 24.60 -27.47
CA ARG A 240 7.27 25.55 -27.18
C ARG A 240 6.61 25.34 -25.82
N THR A 241 7.00 24.30 -25.07
CA THR A 241 6.53 24.06 -23.69
C THR A 241 7.57 23.23 -22.92
N ALA A 242 7.97 23.71 -21.74
CA ALA A 242 8.86 22.97 -20.84
C ALA A 242 8.17 21.70 -20.29
N PRO A 243 8.90 20.59 -20.07
CA PRO A 243 8.33 19.37 -19.51
C PRO A 243 7.90 19.54 -18.04
N PRO A 244 6.91 18.76 -17.55
CA PRO A 244 6.45 18.82 -16.16
C PRO A 244 7.55 18.35 -15.20
N LYS A 245 7.91 19.22 -14.24
CA LYS A 245 8.89 18.91 -13.19
C LYS A 245 8.18 18.23 -12.02
N ARG A 246 8.74 17.11 -11.53
CA ARG A 246 8.18 16.30 -10.44
C ARG A 246 9.11 16.29 -9.25
N ALA A 247 8.57 16.37 -8.04
CA ALA A 247 9.29 16.04 -6.82
C ALA A 247 8.38 15.14 -5.98
N SER A 248 8.84 13.95 -5.60
CA SER A 248 8.20 13.28 -4.47
C SER A 248 8.66 13.98 -3.20
N CYS A 249 7.73 14.23 -2.30
CA CYS A 249 8.02 14.67 -0.94
C CYS A 249 7.78 13.43 -0.06
N GLY A 250 8.63 13.20 0.94
CA GLY A 250 8.61 11.92 1.68
C GLY A 250 7.23 11.47 2.21
N ARG A 251 7.07 10.15 2.37
CA ARG A 251 6.01 9.32 3.04
C ARG A 251 4.51 9.68 2.95
N ALA A 252 4.08 10.89 2.59
CA ALA A 252 2.70 11.34 2.76
C ALA A 252 2.13 12.06 1.53
N THR A 253 2.95 12.67 0.66
CA THR A 253 2.46 13.38 -0.54
C THR A 253 3.44 13.35 -1.72
N ALA A 254 2.93 13.20 -2.94
CA ALA A 254 3.71 13.45 -4.15
C ALA A 254 3.28 14.79 -4.77
N CYS A 255 4.22 15.74 -4.90
CA CYS A 255 4.01 17.04 -5.55
C CYS A 255 4.31 16.93 -7.06
N CYS A 256 3.30 17.10 -7.91
CA CYS A 256 3.52 17.21 -9.37
C CYS A 256 3.19 18.63 -9.85
N ARG A 257 4.15 19.30 -10.49
CA ARG A 257 3.87 20.55 -11.20
C ARG A 257 3.32 20.22 -12.58
N SER A 258 2.09 20.65 -12.85
CA SER A 258 1.56 20.60 -14.21
C SER A 258 2.33 21.60 -15.08
N SER A 259 2.92 21.15 -16.19
CA SER A 259 3.54 22.03 -17.19
C SER A 259 2.51 22.78 -18.04
N SER A 260 1.23 22.38 -18.00
CA SER A 260 0.23 22.94 -18.90
C SER A 260 -0.29 24.31 -18.48
N LYS A 261 -0.19 24.68 -17.19
CA LYS A 261 -0.61 25.99 -16.67
C LYS A 261 0.37 26.50 -15.61
N PRO A 262 1.06 27.63 -15.83
CA PRO A 262 1.85 28.28 -14.80
C PRO A 262 0.99 28.56 -13.57
N GLY A 263 1.43 28.18 -12.38
CA GLY A 263 0.73 28.44 -11.12
C GLY A 263 -0.16 27.30 -10.60
N CYS A 264 -0.50 26.30 -11.42
CA CYS A 264 -1.26 25.12 -10.98
C CYS A 264 -0.35 24.03 -10.41
N ALA A 265 -0.72 23.49 -9.25
CA ALA A 265 -0.07 22.38 -8.58
C ALA A 265 -1.05 21.20 -8.41
N VAL A 266 -0.52 19.98 -8.51
CA VAL A 266 -1.24 18.74 -8.25
C VAL A 266 -0.61 18.07 -7.04
N GLN A 267 -1.42 17.78 -6.04
CA GLN A 267 -1.01 17.08 -4.83
C GLN A 267 -1.70 15.74 -4.72
N TYR A 268 -0.91 14.67 -4.61
CA TYR A 268 -1.45 13.35 -4.26
C TYR A 268 -1.33 13.16 -2.76
N ILE A 269 -2.44 12.77 -2.13
CA ILE A 269 -2.53 12.42 -0.72
C ILE A 269 -2.67 10.90 -0.67
N TYR A 270 -1.77 10.25 0.08
CA TYR A 270 -1.79 8.80 0.26
C TYR A 270 -2.63 8.40 1.48
N ASP A 271 -3.14 7.19 1.42
CA ASP A 271 -3.97 6.60 2.46
C ASP A 271 -3.12 6.30 3.72
N PRO A 272 -3.47 6.86 4.90
CA PRO A 272 -2.72 6.62 6.12
C PRO A 272 -2.90 5.18 6.63
N ASN A 273 -3.95 4.50 6.19
CA ASN A 273 -4.19 3.11 6.50
C ASN A 273 -3.44 2.25 5.50
N GLU A 274 -3.58 2.45 4.19
CA GLU A 274 -2.96 1.63 3.14
C GLU A 274 -1.66 2.24 2.60
N ALA A 275 -0.52 1.60 2.93
CA ALA A 275 0.78 2.05 2.50
C ALA A 275 0.83 2.23 0.97
N TRP A 276 1.13 3.47 0.54
CA TRP A 276 1.29 3.85 -0.87
C TRP A 276 0.04 3.70 -1.75
N SER A 277 -1.12 3.40 -1.18
CA SER A 277 -2.41 3.51 -1.89
C SER A 277 -2.81 4.99 -1.95
N PRO A 278 -3.18 5.53 -3.13
CA PRO A 278 -3.68 6.89 -3.23
C PRO A 278 -5.06 7.01 -2.58
N LEU A 279 -5.26 8.10 -1.84
CA LEU A 279 -6.52 8.45 -1.19
C LEU A 279 -7.24 9.56 -1.97
N ALA A 280 -6.52 10.67 -2.23
CA ALA A 280 -7.07 11.84 -2.87
C ALA A 280 -6.02 12.57 -3.73
N ARG A 281 -6.50 13.38 -4.67
CA ARG A 281 -5.73 14.31 -5.47
C ARG A 281 -6.33 15.70 -5.29
N VAL A 282 -5.50 16.70 -5.05
CA VAL A 282 -5.91 18.10 -4.96
C VAL A 282 -5.25 18.90 -6.08
N ASP A 283 -6.07 19.47 -6.96
CA ASP A 283 -5.65 20.41 -7.98
C ASP A 283 -5.88 21.82 -7.46
N HIS A 284 -4.81 22.59 -7.24
CA HIS A 284 -4.88 23.90 -6.61
C HIS A 284 -3.92 24.91 -7.24
N LEU A 285 -4.18 26.20 -7.00
CA LEU A 285 -3.22 27.26 -7.30
C LEU A 285 -2.21 27.42 -6.15
N ARG A 286 -0.97 27.81 -6.48
CA ARG A 286 0.16 27.87 -5.52
C ARG A 286 0.01 28.94 -4.44
N ASP A 287 -0.93 29.85 -4.57
CA ASP A 287 -1.26 30.90 -3.60
C ASP A 287 -2.60 30.64 -2.88
N GLN A 288 -3.30 29.55 -3.22
CA GLN A 288 -4.59 29.21 -2.65
C GLN A 288 -4.48 28.04 -1.68
N SER A 289 -5.14 28.18 -0.53
CA SER A 289 -5.29 27.13 0.49
C SER A 289 -6.54 26.25 0.25
N SER A 290 -7.09 26.30 -0.96
CA SER A 290 -8.21 25.48 -1.41
C SER A 290 -8.00 25.04 -2.85
N GLY A 291 -8.61 23.92 -3.24
CA GLY A 291 -8.53 23.37 -4.59
C GLY A 291 -9.66 22.41 -4.90
N GLU A 292 -9.64 21.89 -6.12
CA GLU A 292 -10.52 20.81 -6.56
C GLU A 292 -9.98 19.48 -6.04
N ILE A 293 -10.81 18.77 -5.26
CA ILE A 293 -10.44 17.48 -4.68
C ILE A 293 -11.08 16.36 -5.51
N TYR A 294 -10.27 15.35 -5.80
CA TYR A 294 -10.66 14.12 -6.46
C TYR A 294 -10.30 12.93 -5.58
N TRP A 295 -11.20 11.97 -5.42
CA TRP A 295 -11.01 10.82 -4.52
C TRP A 295 -10.78 9.55 -5.29
N PHE A 296 -9.84 8.75 -4.81
CA PHE A 296 -9.51 7.46 -5.39
C PHE A 296 -10.36 6.35 -4.76
N ASN A 297 -10.88 5.47 -5.61
CA ASN A 297 -11.36 4.15 -5.24
C ASN A 297 -10.35 3.14 -5.77
N THR A 298 -9.61 2.50 -4.87
CA THR A 298 -8.51 1.60 -5.21
C THR A 298 -8.90 0.13 -5.08
N ASP A 299 -8.17 -0.73 -5.79
CA ASP A 299 -8.15 -2.18 -5.58
C ASP A 299 -7.34 -2.54 -4.31
N LEU A 300 -7.26 -3.84 -3.96
CA LEU A 300 -6.48 -4.36 -2.83
C LEU A 300 -5.00 -3.97 -2.89
N ASN A 301 -4.40 -3.98 -4.09
CA ASN A 301 -3.00 -3.64 -4.33
C ASN A 301 -2.73 -2.13 -4.54
N GLY A 302 -3.72 -1.28 -4.24
CA GLY A 302 -3.61 0.16 -4.37
C GLY A 302 -3.81 0.71 -5.79
N ALA A 303 -4.05 -0.13 -6.79
CA ALA A 303 -4.38 0.34 -8.14
C ALA A 303 -5.63 1.22 -8.14
N PRO A 304 -5.59 2.46 -8.66
CA PRO A 304 -6.80 3.26 -8.89
C PRO A 304 -7.77 2.55 -9.81
N LEU A 305 -8.98 2.23 -9.35
CA LEU A 305 -10.04 1.68 -10.18
C LEU A 305 -10.96 2.80 -10.68
N GLU A 306 -11.34 3.72 -9.81
CA GLU A 306 -12.07 4.94 -10.16
C GLU A 306 -11.49 6.16 -9.47
N VAL A 307 -11.78 7.31 -10.08
CA VAL A 307 -11.61 8.63 -9.46
C VAL A 307 -12.94 9.36 -9.50
N THR A 308 -13.39 9.87 -8.36
CA THR A 308 -14.64 10.65 -8.24
C THR A 308 -14.36 12.10 -7.86
N ASP A 309 -15.24 13.03 -8.25
CA ASP A 309 -15.19 14.43 -7.82
C ASP A 309 -16.00 14.68 -6.54
N GLU A 310 -16.08 15.96 -6.14
CA GLU A 310 -16.80 16.41 -4.94
C GLU A 310 -18.30 16.11 -4.98
N ARG A 311 -18.90 16.02 -6.17
CA ARG A 311 -20.32 15.66 -6.34
C ARG A 311 -20.53 14.14 -6.41
N GLY A 312 -19.46 13.35 -6.27
CA GLY A 312 -19.50 11.90 -6.39
C GLY A 312 -19.63 11.41 -7.84
N ALA A 313 -19.40 12.25 -8.84
CA ALA A 313 -19.39 11.82 -10.24
C ALA A 313 -18.08 11.12 -10.58
N VAL A 314 -18.14 9.99 -11.30
CA VAL A 314 -16.94 9.28 -11.76
C VAL A 314 -16.27 10.10 -12.86
N ARG A 315 -15.04 10.53 -12.60
CA ARG A 315 -14.21 11.32 -13.52
C ARG A 315 -13.22 10.48 -14.30
N TRP A 316 -12.82 9.34 -13.76
CA TRP A 316 -11.94 8.39 -14.44
C TRP A 316 -12.25 6.98 -13.96
N SER A 317 -12.14 6.01 -14.86
CA SER A 317 -12.17 4.58 -14.55
C SER A 317 -11.19 3.84 -15.46
N GLY A 318 -10.43 2.93 -14.86
CA GLY A 318 -9.46 2.07 -15.54
C GLY A 318 -9.88 0.61 -15.54
N GLN A 319 -9.62 -0.08 -16.66
CA GLN A 319 -9.66 -1.53 -16.75
C GLN A 319 -8.24 -2.07 -16.88
N TYR A 320 -7.85 -2.93 -15.94
CA TYR A 320 -6.50 -3.46 -15.84
C TYR A 320 -6.41 -4.85 -16.45
N GLY A 321 -5.28 -5.16 -17.07
CA GLY A 321 -4.83 -6.52 -17.34
C GLY A 321 -4.28 -7.17 -16.07
N SER A 322 -3.91 -8.44 -16.19
CA SER A 322 -3.50 -9.27 -15.04
C SER A 322 -2.27 -8.77 -14.27
N PHE A 323 -1.41 -7.99 -14.93
CA PHE A 323 -0.18 -7.45 -14.37
C PHE A 323 -0.16 -5.90 -14.35
N GLY A 324 -1.35 -5.27 -14.30
CA GLY A 324 -1.45 -3.84 -14.01
C GLY A 324 -1.38 -2.93 -15.25
N GLU A 325 -1.31 -3.50 -16.46
CA GLU A 325 -1.47 -2.73 -17.70
C GLU A 325 -2.88 -2.17 -17.78
N VAL A 326 -3.03 -0.88 -18.08
CA VAL A 326 -4.36 -0.29 -18.27
C VAL A 326 -4.78 -0.47 -19.73
N ARG A 327 -5.66 -1.43 -20.00
CA ARG A 327 -6.15 -1.77 -21.35
C ARG A 327 -7.12 -0.73 -21.89
N HIS A 328 -8.01 -0.24 -21.03
CA HIS A 328 -9.02 0.76 -21.38
C HIS A 328 -9.12 1.83 -20.28
N GLN A 329 -9.18 3.09 -20.72
CA GLN A 329 -9.48 4.25 -19.88
C GLN A 329 -10.69 4.97 -20.47
N SER A 330 -11.47 5.64 -19.62
CA SER A 330 -12.81 6.12 -19.95
C SER A 330 -12.85 7.26 -20.98
N GLU A 331 -12.92 6.90 -22.26
CA GLU A 331 -13.96 7.36 -23.21
C GLU A 331 -14.85 6.19 -23.71
N GLY A 332 -14.52 4.92 -23.40
CA GLY A 332 -15.16 3.75 -24.03
C GLY A 332 -15.92 2.76 -23.14
N PHE A 333 -15.79 2.80 -21.80
CA PHE A 333 -16.28 1.69 -20.96
C PHE A 333 -17.49 2.02 -20.07
N SER A 334 -17.69 3.28 -19.68
CA SER A 334 -18.75 3.64 -18.73
C SER A 334 -19.66 4.72 -19.29
N ARG A 335 -20.97 4.40 -19.43
CA ARG A 335 -22.05 5.37 -19.68
C ARG A 335 -22.17 6.42 -18.56
N VAL A 336 -21.44 6.25 -17.45
CA VAL A 336 -21.46 7.12 -16.25
C VAL A 336 -20.41 8.23 -16.33
N VAL A 337 -19.42 8.13 -17.22
CA VAL A 337 -18.38 9.17 -17.36
C VAL A 337 -18.91 10.28 -18.27
N ASN A 338 -19.35 11.37 -17.65
CA ASN A 338 -19.78 12.57 -18.36
C ASN A 338 -18.63 13.20 -19.19
N ARG A 339 -19.00 14.11 -20.11
CA ARG A 339 -18.12 14.89 -21.04
C ARG A 339 -16.98 15.71 -20.39
N THR A 340 -16.74 15.57 -19.09
CA THR A 340 -15.67 16.19 -18.29
C THR A 340 -14.86 15.10 -17.58
N ALA A 341 -14.38 14.12 -18.35
CA ALA A 341 -13.51 13.06 -17.88
C ALA A 341 -12.13 13.62 -17.49
N MET A 342 -11.54 13.09 -16.43
CA MET A 342 -10.17 13.41 -16.07
C MET A 342 -9.24 12.74 -17.09
N ALA A 343 -8.68 13.55 -17.98
CA ALA A 343 -7.91 13.09 -19.14
C ALA A 343 -6.64 12.29 -18.78
N HIS A 344 -6.12 12.42 -17.54
CA HIS A 344 -4.87 11.78 -17.15
C HIS A 344 -4.85 11.36 -15.67
N GLN A 345 -4.83 10.04 -15.45
CA GLN A 345 -4.54 9.37 -14.19
C GLN A 345 -3.28 8.50 -14.33
N PRO A 346 -2.13 8.93 -13.81
CA PRO A 346 -0.88 8.18 -13.94
C PRO A 346 -0.61 7.18 -12.82
N LEU A 347 -1.31 7.21 -11.68
CA LEU A 347 -1.02 6.27 -10.60
C LEU A 347 -1.43 4.84 -10.99
N ARG A 348 -0.66 3.85 -10.54
CA ARG A 348 -0.83 2.41 -10.84
C ARG A 348 -0.85 1.63 -9.53
N TYR A 349 -0.25 0.43 -9.46
CA TYR A 349 -0.08 -0.28 -8.18
C TYR A 349 0.56 0.63 -7.12
N ALA A 350 0.38 0.29 -5.86
CA ALA A 350 0.91 1.09 -4.75
C ALA A 350 2.39 1.44 -4.98
N GLY A 351 2.69 2.75 -5.03
CA GLY A 351 4.04 3.28 -5.30
C GLY A 351 4.40 3.49 -6.79
N GLN A 352 3.60 3.00 -7.73
CA GLN A 352 3.88 3.06 -9.16
C GLN A 352 3.28 4.29 -9.87
N TYR A 353 4.03 4.80 -10.83
CA TYR A 353 3.64 5.90 -11.72
C TYR A 353 3.79 5.48 -13.18
N ALA A 354 2.72 5.55 -13.97
CA ALA A 354 2.77 5.27 -15.39
C ALA A 354 3.52 6.36 -16.15
N ASP A 355 4.60 5.95 -16.79
CA ASP A 355 5.38 6.75 -17.71
C ASP A 355 4.87 6.44 -19.12
N GLY A 356 3.94 7.28 -19.60
CA GLY A 356 3.31 7.12 -20.90
C GLY A 356 4.29 7.26 -22.06
N GLU A 357 5.48 7.82 -21.81
CA GLU A 357 6.53 7.95 -22.78
C GLU A 357 7.34 6.68 -23.01
N THR A 358 7.46 5.84 -21.99
CA THR A 358 8.13 4.53 -22.06
C THR A 358 7.14 3.37 -22.24
N GLY A 359 5.88 3.56 -21.86
CA GLY A 359 4.93 2.45 -21.71
C GLY A 359 5.30 1.50 -20.56
N LEU A 360 6.06 2.01 -19.59
CA LEU A 360 6.47 1.32 -18.36
C LEU A 360 5.94 2.09 -17.15
N HIS A 361 5.98 1.46 -15.98
CA HIS A 361 5.66 2.10 -14.72
C HIS A 361 6.95 2.37 -13.93
N TYR A 362 7.20 3.63 -13.60
CA TYR A 362 8.24 4.00 -12.66
C TYR A 362 7.84 3.55 -11.25
N ASN A 363 8.72 2.78 -10.60
CA ASN A 363 8.54 2.26 -9.26
C ASN A 363 9.80 2.53 -8.42
N LEU A 364 10.03 3.82 -8.13
CA LEU A 364 11.16 4.36 -7.37
C LEU A 364 12.54 3.87 -7.82
N PHE A 365 12.99 2.70 -7.34
CA PHE A 365 14.30 2.15 -7.69
C PHE A 365 14.33 1.45 -9.04
N ARG A 366 13.19 1.01 -9.57
CA ARG A 366 13.13 0.25 -10.82
C ARG A 366 11.96 0.68 -11.71
N TYR A 367 12.06 0.37 -12.99
CA TYR A 367 10.94 0.44 -13.93
C TYR A 367 10.30 -0.94 -14.09
N TYR A 368 8.98 -0.98 -13.98
CA TYR A 368 8.13 -2.15 -14.10
C TYR A 368 7.46 -2.20 -15.47
N ASP A 369 7.50 -3.36 -16.11
CA ASP A 369 6.77 -3.65 -17.34
C ASP A 369 5.41 -4.30 -17.00
N PRO A 370 4.29 -3.57 -17.18
CA PRO A 370 2.97 -4.07 -16.82
C PRO A 370 2.39 -5.09 -17.82
N GLN A 371 3.00 -5.29 -18.99
CA GLN A 371 2.55 -6.32 -19.94
C GLN A 371 2.99 -7.72 -19.52
N VAL A 372 4.20 -7.83 -18.93
CA VAL A 372 4.81 -9.10 -18.50
C VAL A 372 4.96 -9.23 -16.98
N GLY A 373 4.59 -8.20 -16.22
CA GLY A 373 4.52 -8.28 -14.77
C GLY A 373 5.86 -8.35 -14.04
N ARG A 374 6.90 -7.71 -14.57
CA ARG A 374 8.27 -7.74 -14.00
C ARG A 374 9.04 -6.44 -14.17
N PHE A 375 10.13 -6.29 -13.43
CA PHE A 375 11.06 -5.19 -13.61
C PHE A 375 11.91 -5.38 -14.87
N ILE A 376 12.42 -4.26 -15.40
CA ILE A 376 13.25 -4.25 -16.62
C ILE A 376 14.76 -4.31 -16.33
N VAL A 377 15.15 -4.23 -15.05
CA VAL A 377 16.53 -4.35 -14.54
C VAL A 377 16.54 -5.30 -13.35
N GLN A 378 17.71 -5.88 -13.06
CA GLN A 378 17.90 -6.74 -11.89
C GLN A 378 17.68 -5.97 -10.58
N ASP A 379 17.31 -6.69 -9.53
CA ASP A 379 17.16 -6.11 -8.20
C ASP A 379 18.49 -5.52 -7.68
N PRO A 380 18.54 -4.21 -7.37
CA PRO A 380 19.74 -3.57 -6.82
C PRO A 380 20.21 -4.17 -5.50
N ILE A 381 19.33 -4.81 -4.73
CA ILE A 381 19.70 -5.51 -3.49
C ILE A 381 19.98 -7.01 -3.72
N GLY A 382 20.00 -7.45 -4.98
CA GLY A 382 20.33 -8.82 -5.37
C GLY A 382 19.37 -9.85 -4.78
N LEU A 383 19.92 -10.98 -4.34
CA LEU A 383 19.15 -12.10 -3.79
C LEU A 383 18.39 -11.78 -2.49
N ASN A 384 18.68 -10.64 -1.84
CA ASN A 384 17.87 -10.17 -0.70
C ASN A 384 16.45 -9.75 -1.12
N GLY A 385 16.25 -9.38 -2.39
CA GLY A 385 14.93 -9.07 -2.95
C GLY A 385 14.16 -10.32 -3.40
N GLY A 386 14.85 -11.44 -3.61
CA GLY A 386 14.27 -12.72 -4.04
C GLY A 386 15.19 -13.48 -5.00
N TRP A 387 14.83 -14.73 -5.28
CA TRP A 387 15.60 -15.60 -6.20
C TRP A 387 15.46 -15.20 -7.67
N ASN A 388 14.29 -14.64 -8.04
CA ASN A 388 14.09 -14.05 -9.35
C ASN A 388 14.35 -12.54 -9.31
N LEU A 389 15.50 -12.12 -9.83
CA LEU A 389 15.99 -10.74 -9.77
C LEU A 389 15.10 -9.72 -10.53
N TYR A 390 14.15 -10.18 -11.35
CA TYR A 390 13.23 -9.31 -12.10
C TYR A 390 11.81 -9.33 -11.53
N GLN A 391 11.52 -10.14 -10.52
CA GLN A 391 10.17 -10.31 -9.99
C GLN A 391 9.66 -9.04 -9.32
N TYR A 392 8.39 -8.67 -9.58
CA TYR A 392 7.70 -7.60 -8.86
C TYR A 392 7.20 -8.06 -7.49
N ALA A 393 6.42 -9.13 -7.49
CA ALA A 393 5.93 -9.80 -6.30
C ALA A 393 5.49 -11.23 -6.66
N PRO A 394 5.38 -12.15 -5.68
CA PRO A 394 4.89 -13.50 -5.94
C PRO A 394 3.48 -13.53 -6.55
N ASN A 395 2.62 -12.59 -6.14
CA ASN A 395 1.27 -12.44 -6.66
C ASN A 395 0.80 -10.97 -6.56
N PRO A 396 0.62 -10.25 -7.68
CA PRO A 396 0.30 -8.82 -7.69
C PRO A 396 -1.12 -8.48 -7.19
N LEU A 397 -2.00 -9.47 -7.01
CA LEU A 397 -3.33 -9.28 -6.44
C LEU A 397 -3.31 -9.29 -4.90
N GLY A 398 -2.29 -9.91 -4.32
CA GLY A 398 -2.13 -10.09 -2.88
C GLY A 398 -0.92 -9.38 -2.28
N TRP A 399 -0.09 -8.73 -3.09
CA TRP A 399 1.19 -8.13 -2.71
C TRP A 399 1.44 -6.81 -3.44
N ILE A 400 2.28 -5.97 -2.83
CA ILE A 400 2.78 -4.72 -3.41
C ILE A 400 4.30 -4.64 -3.22
N ASP A 401 5.01 -3.94 -4.11
CA ASP A 401 6.42 -3.58 -3.89
C ASP A 401 6.57 -2.05 -4.06
N PRO A 402 6.37 -1.27 -2.97
CA PRO A 402 6.31 0.18 -3.08
C PRO A 402 7.64 0.86 -3.40
N TRP A 403 8.75 0.16 -3.18
CA TRP A 403 10.09 0.67 -3.44
C TRP A 403 10.63 0.14 -4.76
N GLY A 404 10.08 -0.96 -5.27
CA GLY A 404 10.74 -1.72 -6.32
C GLY A 404 11.99 -2.41 -5.80
N LEU A 405 11.98 -2.93 -4.57
CA LEU A 405 13.12 -3.66 -3.96
C LEU A 405 12.67 -4.89 -3.18
N SER A 406 11.47 -4.89 -2.59
CA SER A 406 11.01 -6.00 -1.76
C SER A 406 9.49 -5.97 -1.62
N ALA A 407 8.86 -7.07 -2.03
CA ALA A 407 7.42 -7.23 -1.98
C ALA A 407 6.90 -7.40 -0.54
N GLN A 408 5.72 -6.84 -0.30
CA GLN A 408 5.00 -6.85 0.97
C GLN A 408 3.58 -7.39 0.75
N GLY A 409 3.16 -8.33 1.58
CA GLY A 409 1.82 -8.91 1.51
C GLY A 409 0.75 -7.93 1.96
N LEU A 410 -0.35 -7.86 1.22
CA LEU A 410 -1.51 -7.01 1.53
C LEU A 410 -2.29 -7.48 2.75
N VAL A 411 -2.15 -8.77 3.10
CA VAL A 411 -2.67 -9.31 4.36
C VAL A 411 -1.81 -8.80 5.52
N ARG A 412 -2.25 -7.69 6.11
CA ARG A 412 -1.59 -7.02 7.24
C ARG A 412 -1.46 -7.87 8.50
N TYR A 413 -2.18 -8.98 8.56
CA TYR A 413 -2.29 -9.86 9.73
C TYR A 413 -1.93 -11.31 9.40
N LYS A 414 -0.91 -11.52 8.57
CA LYS A 414 -0.25 -12.84 8.47
C LYS A 414 0.86 -12.88 9.55
N PRO A 415 0.86 -13.85 10.47
CA PRO A 415 2.11 -14.18 11.17
C PRO A 415 3.14 -14.47 10.08
N ASP A 416 4.27 -13.78 10.11
CA ASP A 416 5.33 -13.98 9.12
C ASP A 416 5.63 -15.49 9.03
N PRO A 417 5.57 -16.10 7.83
CA PRO A 417 5.74 -17.53 7.66
C PRO A 417 7.12 -18.04 8.12
N SER A 418 8.12 -17.17 8.29
CA SER A 418 9.43 -17.49 8.87
C SER A 418 9.42 -17.51 10.41
N LEU A 419 8.39 -16.96 11.05
CA LEU A 419 8.29 -16.92 12.51
C LEU A 419 7.71 -18.23 13.03
N SER A 420 8.57 -19.07 13.59
CA SER A 420 8.14 -20.18 14.44
C SER A 420 7.59 -19.63 15.76
N ALA A 421 6.47 -20.19 16.23
CA ALA A 421 5.92 -19.87 17.54
C ALA A 421 6.88 -20.33 18.66
N GLN A 422 7.01 -19.53 19.71
CA GLN A 422 7.80 -19.90 20.88
C GLN A 422 6.99 -20.82 21.80
N PRO A 423 7.55 -21.96 22.24
CA PRO A 423 6.86 -22.87 23.14
C PRO A 423 6.73 -22.26 24.55
N GLY A 424 5.68 -22.65 25.28
CA GLY A 424 5.46 -22.27 26.67
C GLY A 424 3.99 -22.17 27.07
N ALA A 425 3.75 -21.95 28.36
CA ALA A 425 2.43 -21.65 28.89
C ALA A 425 2.13 -20.13 28.83
N ARG A 426 0.86 -19.77 29.03
CA ARG A 426 0.40 -18.37 29.08
C ARG A 426 1.25 -17.48 30.00
N ALA A 427 1.54 -17.95 31.22
CA ALA A 427 2.33 -17.18 32.19
C ALA A 427 3.75 -16.90 31.68
N THR A 428 4.33 -17.83 30.93
CA THR A 428 5.63 -17.69 30.29
C THR A 428 5.57 -16.65 29.16
N ALA A 429 4.51 -16.67 28.34
CA ALA A 429 4.29 -15.68 27.29
C ALA A 429 4.22 -14.26 27.86
N ILE A 430 3.42 -14.07 28.92
CA ILE A 430 3.27 -12.76 29.60
C ILE A 430 4.61 -12.28 30.18
N SER A 431 5.33 -13.16 30.88
CA SER A 431 6.65 -12.80 31.44
C SER A 431 7.64 -12.41 30.34
N ARG A 432 7.70 -13.15 29.23
CA ARG A 432 8.57 -12.79 28.10
C ARG A 432 8.16 -11.46 27.48
N ALA A 433 6.87 -11.24 27.27
CA ALA A 433 6.34 -10.00 26.70
C ALA A 433 6.73 -8.78 27.53
N TRP A 434 6.68 -8.87 28.87
CA TRP A 434 7.13 -7.79 29.76
C TRP A 434 8.64 -7.52 29.65
N GLY A 435 9.45 -8.57 29.48
CA GLY A 435 10.88 -8.42 29.23
C GLY A 435 11.16 -7.68 27.93
N GLU A 436 10.50 -8.08 26.85
CA GLU A 436 10.62 -7.43 25.55
C GLU A 436 10.10 -5.98 25.59
N GLU A 437 9.04 -5.72 26.35
CA GLU A 437 8.49 -4.38 26.55
C GLU A 437 9.49 -3.46 27.24
N ARG A 438 10.14 -3.92 28.31
CA ARG A 438 11.19 -3.16 28.99
C ARG A 438 12.32 -2.80 28.04
N GLU A 439 12.76 -3.74 27.21
CA GLU A 439 13.81 -3.49 26.22
C GLU A 439 13.38 -2.49 25.14
N LEU A 440 12.10 -2.49 24.75
CA LEU A 440 11.53 -1.52 23.82
C LEU A 440 11.42 -0.13 24.45
N VAL A 441 10.96 -0.03 25.71
CA VAL A 441 10.90 1.22 26.47
C VAL A 441 12.29 1.82 26.66
N ALA A 442 13.30 0.99 26.97
CA ALA A 442 14.69 1.43 27.09
C ALA A 442 15.26 2.00 25.77
N ALA A 443 14.72 1.57 24.63
CA ALA A 443 15.08 2.10 23.31
C ALA A 443 14.25 3.35 22.92
N GLY A 444 13.46 3.90 23.83
CA GLY A 444 12.62 5.09 23.61
C GLY A 444 11.21 4.79 23.09
N GLY A 445 10.87 3.52 22.83
CA GLY A 445 9.56 3.11 22.34
C GLY A 445 8.55 2.73 23.43
N GLY A 446 7.59 1.91 23.05
CA GLY A 446 6.59 1.27 23.89
C GLY A 446 5.54 0.58 23.03
N SER A 447 4.95 -0.52 23.48
CA SER A 447 3.74 -1.09 22.85
C SER A 447 2.47 -0.31 23.23
N ARG A 448 2.60 0.62 24.18
CA ARG A 448 1.60 1.55 24.67
C ARG A 448 2.27 2.88 25.04
N ASP A 449 1.46 3.93 25.12
CA ASP A 449 1.81 5.24 25.67
C ASP A 449 1.98 5.17 27.20
N TRP A 450 3.14 4.67 27.63
CA TRP A 450 3.55 4.67 29.02
C TRP A 450 3.86 6.09 29.50
N THR A 451 3.28 6.48 30.64
CA THR A 451 3.64 7.72 31.34
C THR A 451 5.09 7.68 31.84
N ALA A 452 5.66 8.84 32.17
CA ALA A 452 7.04 8.91 32.66
C ALA A 452 7.27 8.04 33.92
N ALA A 453 6.34 8.05 34.87
CA ALA A 453 6.42 7.25 36.09
C ALA A 453 6.30 5.74 35.79
N GLU A 454 5.43 5.34 34.87
CA GLU A 454 5.30 3.93 34.47
C GLU A 454 6.56 3.43 33.75
N ARG A 455 7.15 4.27 32.88
CA ARG A 455 8.42 3.94 32.22
C ARG A 455 9.53 3.69 33.22
N GLU A 456 9.64 4.53 34.27
CA GLU A 456 10.64 4.35 35.33
C GLU A 456 10.48 3.01 36.06
N ILE A 457 9.24 2.62 36.37
CA ILE A 457 8.96 1.34 37.05
C ILE A 457 9.27 0.13 36.15
N ILE A 458 8.91 0.23 34.86
CA ILE A 458 9.24 -0.80 33.85
C ILE A 458 10.75 -0.99 33.74
N LEU A 459 11.52 0.11 33.73
CA LEU A 459 12.97 0.08 33.57
C LEU A 459 13.70 -0.38 34.85
N SER A 460 13.23 0.02 36.02
CA SER A 460 13.85 -0.34 37.31
C SER A 460 13.60 -1.81 37.71
N THR A 461 12.52 -2.43 37.24
CA THR A 461 12.19 -3.83 37.57
C THR A 461 12.89 -4.82 36.64
N LYS A 462 14.03 -5.37 37.08
CA LYS A 462 14.91 -6.24 36.26
C LYS A 462 14.38 -7.67 36.05
N ASN A 463 13.59 -8.21 36.96
CA ASN A 463 13.05 -9.57 36.81
C ASN A 463 11.69 -9.54 36.10
N ASN A 464 11.55 -10.27 34.99
CA ASN A 464 10.33 -10.23 34.19
C ASN A 464 9.08 -10.78 34.90
N ARG A 465 9.22 -11.77 35.79
CA ARG A 465 8.09 -12.28 36.58
C ARG A 465 7.65 -11.27 37.64
N GLN A 466 8.62 -10.62 38.28
CA GLN A 466 8.33 -9.54 39.24
C GLN A 466 7.69 -8.35 38.52
N LEU A 467 8.18 -7.99 37.32
CA LEU A 467 7.60 -6.93 36.50
C LEU A 467 6.13 -7.23 36.15
N SER A 468 5.79 -8.49 35.85
CA SER A 468 4.38 -8.86 35.66
C SER A 468 3.50 -8.66 36.90
N SER A 469 4.04 -8.84 38.11
CA SER A 469 3.32 -8.63 39.37
C SER A 469 3.16 -7.14 39.66
N VAL A 470 4.28 -6.40 39.64
CA VAL A 470 4.33 -4.95 39.89
C VAL A 470 3.40 -4.21 38.95
N MET A 471 3.44 -4.54 37.66
CA MET A 471 2.56 -3.89 36.69
C MET A 471 1.08 -4.27 36.89
N SER A 472 0.80 -5.48 37.38
CA SER A 472 -0.57 -5.89 37.74
C SER A 472 -1.13 -5.12 38.93
N GLU A 473 -0.30 -4.85 39.93
CA GLU A 473 -0.64 -4.01 41.09
C GLU A 473 -0.87 -2.55 40.66
N MET A 474 -0.07 -2.05 39.71
CA MET A 474 -0.27 -0.74 39.09
C MET A 474 -1.48 -0.65 38.15
N GLY A 475 -2.19 -1.75 37.94
CA GLY A 475 -3.40 -1.75 37.14
C GLY A 475 -3.26 -2.30 35.73
N TYR A 476 -2.23 -3.09 35.41
CA TYR A 476 -2.00 -3.61 34.07
C TYR A 476 -1.80 -5.12 34.00
N THR A 477 -2.51 -5.79 33.10
CA THR A 477 -2.43 -7.24 32.94
C THR A 477 -2.10 -7.66 31.51
N GLY A 478 -1.37 -8.77 31.38
CA GLY A 478 -1.06 -9.41 30.11
C GLY A 478 -2.22 -10.26 29.62
N HIS A 479 -2.78 -9.91 28.47
CA HIS A 479 -3.89 -10.60 27.83
C HIS A 479 -3.48 -11.23 26.50
N HIS A 480 -3.99 -12.43 26.21
CA HIS A 480 -3.75 -13.07 24.91
C HIS A 480 -4.57 -12.37 23.83
N ILE A 481 -3.89 -11.85 22.82
CA ILE A 481 -4.50 -11.12 21.72
C ILE A 481 -5.39 -12.04 20.88
N ASN A 482 -4.90 -13.23 20.57
CA ASN A 482 -5.63 -14.26 19.86
C ASN A 482 -6.02 -15.41 20.81
N SER A 483 -7.28 -15.82 20.74
CA SER A 483 -7.81 -16.91 21.58
C SER A 483 -7.10 -18.24 21.30
N VAL A 484 -6.53 -18.82 22.36
CA VAL A 484 -5.92 -20.16 22.32
C VAL A 484 -6.98 -21.25 22.18
N LYS A 485 -8.17 -21.04 22.78
CA LYS A 485 -9.31 -21.98 22.77
C LYS A 485 -10.09 -21.97 21.45
N GLY A 486 -10.13 -20.83 20.75
CA GLY A 486 -10.94 -20.62 19.53
C GLY A 486 -10.20 -20.75 18.18
N ASN A 487 -8.87 -20.91 18.17
CA ASN A 487 -8.05 -20.96 16.94
C ASN A 487 -7.43 -22.34 16.65
N GLY A 488 -7.96 -23.42 17.23
CA GLY A 488 -7.51 -24.80 16.96
C GLY A 488 -6.00 -25.02 17.19
N VAL A 489 -5.36 -25.80 16.31
CA VAL A 489 -3.92 -26.13 16.39
C VAL A 489 -3.03 -24.88 16.32
N LEU A 490 -3.45 -23.84 15.60
CA LEU A 490 -2.74 -22.56 15.55
C LEU A 490 -2.82 -21.83 16.91
N GLY A 491 -4.00 -21.74 17.52
CA GLY A 491 -4.17 -21.14 18.85
C GLY A 491 -3.25 -21.81 19.90
N GLY A 492 -3.20 -23.15 19.89
CA GLY A 492 -2.30 -23.92 20.77
C GLY A 492 -0.81 -23.64 20.53
N LYS A 493 -0.38 -23.51 19.26
CA LYS A 493 1.02 -23.22 18.92
C LYS A 493 1.51 -21.88 19.47
N TRP A 494 0.64 -20.86 19.53
CA TRP A 494 1.01 -19.49 19.93
C TRP A 494 0.70 -19.16 21.41
N GLN A 495 0.32 -20.15 22.23
CA GLN A 495 0.00 -19.98 23.65
C GLN A 495 1.20 -19.52 24.49
N GLY A 496 2.41 -19.90 24.11
CA GLY A 496 3.66 -19.55 24.81
C GLY A 496 4.38 -18.33 24.25
N ASP A 497 3.80 -17.69 23.22
CA ASP A 497 4.49 -16.69 22.42
C ASP A 497 4.26 -15.27 22.95
N PRO A 498 5.32 -14.52 23.29
CA PRO A 498 5.18 -13.15 23.81
C PRO A 498 4.54 -12.19 22.82
N ARG A 499 4.64 -12.47 21.52
CA ARG A 499 4.02 -11.64 20.48
C ARG A 499 2.50 -11.73 20.52
N ASN A 500 1.94 -12.78 21.13
CA ASN A 500 0.49 -12.91 21.33
C ASN A 500 0.00 -12.23 22.62
N ILE A 501 0.79 -11.35 23.24
CA ILE A 501 0.43 -10.65 24.49
C ILE A 501 0.30 -9.14 24.29
N VAL A 502 -0.84 -8.60 24.72
CA VAL A 502 -1.12 -7.17 24.88
C VAL A 502 -1.26 -6.81 26.36
N PHE A 503 -0.94 -5.58 26.74
CA PHE A 503 -1.09 -5.09 28.12
C PHE A 503 -2.31 -4.17 28.23
N LEU A 504 -3.28 -4.58 29.04
CA LEU A 504 -4.56 -3.88 29.23
C LEU A 504 -4.70 -3.38 30.66
N GLN A 505 -5.40 -2.26 30.87
CA GLN A 505 -5.80 -1.80 32.19
C GLN A 505 -6.71 -2.85 32.87
N ASN A 506 -6.47 -3.15 34.14
CA ASN A 506 -7.31 -4.03 34.95
C ASN A 506 -8.11 -3.20 35.99
N ALA A 507 -8.94 -3.85 36.80
CA ALA A 507 -9.74 -3.19 37.82
C ALA A 507 -8.97 -2.35 38.86
N ASN A 508 -7.67 -2.58 39.05
CA ASN A 508 -6.83 -1.82 39.97
C ASN A 508 -6.26 -0.53 39.34
N HIS A 509 -6.52 -0.28 38.05
CA HIS A 509 -5.94 0.86 37.36
C HIS A 509 -6.53 2.19 37.86
N PRO A 510 -5.72 3.24 38.09
CA PRO A 510 -6.20 4.53 38.60
C PRO A 510 -7.24 5.25 37.72
N SER A 511 -7.36 4.88 36.44
CA SER A 511 -8.40 5.39 35.53
C SER A 511 -9.82 4.95 35.92
N GLY A 512 -9.96 3.91 36.75
CA GLY A 512 -11.24 3.30 37.11
C GLY A 512 -11.87 2.48 35.98
N TYR A 513 -11.19 2.29 34.84
CA TYR A 513 -11.70 1.51 33.71
C TYR A 513 -10.92 0.19 33.53
N ASP A 514 -11.62 -0.93 33.68
CA ASP A 514 -11.06 -2.27 33.44
C ASP A 514 -11.12 -2.63 31.94
N GLU A 515 -10.09 -2.26 31.19
CA GLU A 515 -9.91 -2.66 29.79
C GLU A 515 -9.78 -4.18 29.62
N HIS A 516 -9.25 -4.89 30.60
CA HIS A 516 -9.09 -6.33 30.55
C HIS A 516 -10.44 -7.05 30.57
N LEU A 517 -11.42 -6.54 31.32
CA LEU A 517 -12.76 -7.10 31.38
C LEU A 517 -13.71 -6.47 30.34
N HIS A 518 -13.70 -5.16 30.20
CA HIS A 518 -14.67 -4.40 29.40
C HIS A 518 -14.10 -3.81 28.11
N GLY A 519 -12.78 -3.80 27.97
CA GLY A 519 -12.10 -3.27 26.80
C GLY A 519 -12.19 -4.20 25.59
N LEU A 520 -11.93 -3.60 24.43
CA LEU A 520 -12.15 -4.19 23.11
C LEU A 520 -11.18 -5.33 22.78
N GLN A 521 -10.01 -5.29 23.41
CA GLN A 521 -8.95 -6.29 23.36
C GLN A 521 -8.97 -7.25 24.56
N GLY A 522 -9.87 -7.02 25.54
CA GLY A 522 -10.06 -7.85 26.72
C GLY A 522 -11.20 -8.86 26.57
N HIS A 523 -11.79 -9.30 27.68
CA HIS A 523 -12.84 -10.32 27.73
C HIS A 523 -14.22 -9.84 27.22
N ARG A 524 -14.44 -8.53 27.03
CA ARG A 524 -15.72 -7.97 26.54
C ARG A 524 -16.95 -8.38 27.38
N GLY A 525 -16.77 -8.45 28.70
CA GLY A 525 -17.83 -8.81 29.65
C GLY A 525 -18.16 -10.31 29.72
N SER A 526 -17.44 -11.17 28.99
CA SER A 526 -17.58 -12.64 29.06
C SER A 526 -16.23 -13.34 28.93
N TYR A 527 -15.94 -14.27 29.83
CA TYR A 527 -14.66 -14.99 29.82
C TYR A 527 -14.46 -15.93 28.61
N ASP A 528 -15.49 -16.14 27.76
CA ASP A 528 -15.48 -17.05 26.61
C ASP A 528 -15.33 -16.36 25.23
N THR A 529 -15.11 -15.04 25.17
CA THR A 529 -15.03 -14.34 23.88
C THR A 529 -13.74 -14.68 23.09
N PRO A 530 -13.81 -14.99 21.77
CA PRO A 530 -12.61 -15.27 20.99
C PRO A 530 -11.85 -13.96 20.68
N GLY A 531 -10.80 -13.68 21.45
CA GLY A 531 -9.83 -12.62 21.13
C GLY A 531 -9.26 -12.83 19.73
N LYS A 532 -9.21 -11.76 18.93
CA LYS A 532 -8.59 -11.71 17.60
C LYS A 532 -7.88 -10.37 17.44
N GLY A 533 -6.58 -10.37 17.15
CA GLY A 533 -5.79 -9.15 16.98
C GLY A 533 -4.36 -9.37 16.50
N ARG A 534 -3.63 -8.28 16.28
CA ARG A 534 -2.27 -8.28 15.71
C ARG A 534 -1.23 -8.78 16.72
N LEU A 535 -0.35 -9.69 16.29
CA LEU A 535 0.83 -10.03 17.08
C LEU A 535 1.77 -8.82 17.21
N ILE A 536 2.32 -8.60 18.40
CA ILE A 536 3.17 -7.45 18.72
C ILE A 536 4.63 -7.90 18.71
N ASP A 537 5.37 -7.57 17.64
CA ASP A 537 6.82 -7.82 17.55
C ASP A 537 7.61 -6.64 18.14
N ARG A 538 7.77 -6.67 19.47
CA ARG A 538 8.51 -5.67 20.24
C ARG A 538 9.99 -5.64 19.86
N ASN A 539 10.55 -6.80 19.53
CA ASN A 539 11.95 -6.95 19.14
C ASN A 539 12.26 -6.30 17.79
N LEU A 540 11.42 -6.55 16.78
CA LEU A 540 11.53 -5.90 15.48
C LEU A 540 11.34 -4.38 15.61
N THR A 541 10.33 -3.95 16.38
CA THR A 541 10.07 -2.53 16.63
C THR A 541 11.30 -1.85 17.24
N ARG A 542 11.92 -2.48 18.25
CA ARG A 542 13.17 -2.02 18.86
C ARG A 542 14.33 -1.96 17.86
N LYS A 543 14.51 -2.98 17.00
CA LYS A 543 15.56 -2.99 15.97
C LYS A 543 15.39 -1.81 15.00
N ASN A 544 14.16 -1.56 14.57
CA ASN A 544 13.83 -0.45 13.67
C ASN A 544 14.10 0.92 14.30
N LEU A 545 13.87 1.07 15.61
CA LEU A 545 14.21 2.31 16.33
C LEU A 545 15.72 2.56 16.35
N LYS A 546 16.52 1.49 16.52
CA LYS A 546 18.00 1.59 16.53
C LYS A 546 18.63 1.77 15.15
N SER A 547 18.00 1.28 14.08
CA SER A 547 18.50 1.47 12.71
C SER A 547 18.24 2.88 12.14
N CYS A 548 17.42 3.66 12.83
CA CYS A 548 17.07 5.04 12.46
C CYS A 548 17.84 6.10 13.28
N GLN A 549 18.74 5.67 14.17
CA GLN A 549 19.78 6.49 14.81
C GLN A 549 21.09 6.28 14.06
#